data_AF-A0A2V8ECA5-F1
#
_entry.id   AF-A0A2V8ECA5-F1
#
_cell.length_a   1.000
_cell.length_b   1.000
_cell.length_c   1.000
_cell.angle_alpha   90.00
_cell.angle_beta   90.00
_cell.angle_gamma   90.00
#
_symmetry.space_group_name_H-M   'P 1'
#
loop_
_entity.id
_entity.type
_entity.pdbx_description
1 polymer ?
#
loop_
_entity_poly.entity_id
_entity_poly.type
_entity_poly.pdbx_seq_one_letter_code
_entity_poly.pdbx_strand_id
1 'polypeptide(L)'
;MVKEGSFREDLYYRLNVIPVRLPPLRDRKDDLPLLSQHFVRRSCEANGLAAKTLTQETLRALMNYSWPGNIRQLENAVEHAVAMSGTGAELGVPQLPDEIRRPLESHAMPSMTIPDEGLRCLEKTGGNKRQAARLLQLSRTTLIDKLRRFKVGGDTQAA
;
A
#
# COMPACT_ATOMS: atom_id res chain seq x y z
N MET A 1 -0.99 -22.95 2.38
CA MET A 1 0.49 -23.05 2.43
C MET A 1 0.99 -24.43 2.86
N VAL A 2 0.69 -24.97 4.05
CA VAL A 2 1.10 -26.35 4.40
C VAL A 2 0.20 -27.41 3.73
N LYS A 3 -1.12 -27.25 3.81
CA LYS A 3 -2.10 -28.13 3.12
C LYS A 3 -2.08 -28.05 1.59
N GLU A 4 -1.40 -27.06 1.03
CA GLU A 4 -1.25 -26.88 -0.43
C GLU A 4 0.06 -27.50 -0.96
N GLY A 5 0.83 -28.20 -0.11
CA GLY A 5 2.07 -28.89 -0.51
C GLY A 5 3.26 -27.98 -0.80
N SER A 6 3.14 -26.65 -0.62
CA SER A 6 4.21 -25.69 -0.92
C SER A 6 5.20 -25.48 0.23
N PHE A 7 4.97 -26.08 1.40
CA PHE A 7 5.83 -25.96 2.56
C PHE A 7 6.01 -27.33 3.24
N ARG A 8 7.26 -27.66 3.55
CA ARG A 8 7.64 -28.93 4.18
C ARG A 8 7.09 -29.02 5.59
N GLU A 9 6.32 -30.07 5.87
CA GLU A 9 5.62 -30.24 7.16
C GLU A 9 6.60 -30.37 8.34
N ASP A 10 7.70 -31.12 8.17
CA ASP A 10 8.75 -31.30 9.18
C ASP A 10 9.38 -29.97 9.62
N LEU A 11 9.56 -29.05 8.68
CA LEU A 11 10.13 -27.73 8.92
C LEU A 11 9.11 -26.81 9.61
N TYR A 12 7.84 -26.89 9.25
CA TYR A 12 6.77 -26.12 9.90
C TYR A 12 6.67 -26.45 11.39
N TYR A 13 6.71 -27.74 11.77
CA TYR A 13 6.63 -28.14 13.17
C TYR A 13 7.91 -27.82 13.97
N ARG A 14 9.07 -27.69 13.32
CA ARG A 14 10.32 -27.23 13.97
C ARG A 14 10.41 -25.72 14.15
N LEU A 15 9.79 -24.94 13.27
CA LEU A 15 9.80 -23.48 13.35
C LEU A 15 8.65 -22.94 14.20
N ASN A 16 7.50 -23.62 14.23
CA ASN A 16 6.30 -23.16 14.92
C ASN A 16 6.18 -23.70 16.35
N VAL A 17 7.28 -23.65 17.13
CA VAL A 17 7.29 -24.12 18.52
C VAL A 17 6.63 -23.10 19.45
N ILE A 18 6.86 -21.81 19.21
CA ILE A 18 6.19 -20.70 19.92
C ILE A 18 5.74 -19.66 18.89
N PRO A 19 4.45 -19.59 18.54
CA PRO A 19 3.98 -18.63 17.53
C PRO A 19 4.02 -17.20 18.07
N VAL A 20 4.93 -16.38 17.55
CA VAL A 20 4.94 -14.92 17.81
C VAL A 20 4.01 -14.24 16.80
N ARG A 21 2.89 -13.71 17.28
CA ARG A 21 1.97 -12.90 16.46
C ARG A 21 2.41 -11.44 16.51
N LEU A 22 2.78 -10.89 15.35
CA LEU A 22 3.08 -9.46 15.20
C LEU A 22 1.78 -8.72 14.84
N PRO A 23 1.21 -7.89 15.75
CA PRO A 23 0.02 -7.12 15.42
C PRO A 23 0.36 -6.07 14.35
N PRO A 24 -0.55 -5.83 13.38
CA PRO A 24 -0.37 -4.80 12.38
C PRO A 24 -0.41 -3.39 13.01
N LEU A 25 0.22 -2.41 12.36
CA LEU A 25 0.30 -1.02 12.87
C LEU A 25 -1.06 -0.40 13.21
N ARG A 26 -2.12 -0.78 12.49
CA ARG A 26 -3.50 -0.35 12.76
C ARG A 26 -4.04 -0.74 14.14
N ASP A 27 -3.53 -1.83 14.72
CA ASP A 27 -3.93 -2.31 16.04
C ASP A 27 -3.05 -1.71 17.16
N ARG A 28 -2.05 -0.90 16.80
CA ARG A 28 -1.07 -0.28 17.72
C ARG A 28 -0.76 1.18 17.33
N LYS A 29 -1.81 1.96 17.06
CA LYS A 29 -1.66 3.35 16.60
C LYS A 29 -0.94 4.25 17.60
N ASP A 30 -0.93 3.89 18.88
CA ASP A 30 -0.22 4.64 19.93
C ASP A 30 1.31 4.65 19.73
N ASP A 31 1.85 3.68 18.98
CA ASP A 31 3.28 3.63 18.63
C ASP A 31 3.64 4.58 17.48
N LEU A 32 2.66 5.08 16.71
CA LEU A 32 2.89 5.88 15.51
C LEU A 32 3.73 7.13 15.76
N PRO A 33 3.47 7.94 16.80
CA PRO A 33 4.27 9.15 17.04
C PRO A 33 5.75 8.83 17.26
N LEU A 34 6.04 7.80 18.05
CA LEU A 34 7.41 7.38 18.36
C LEU A 34 8.11 6.80 17.13
N LEU A 35 7.42 5.91 16.40
CA LEU A 35 7.94 5.32 15.16
C LEU A 35 8.20 6.39 14.10
N SER A 36 7.26 7.33 13.92
CA SER A 36 7.39 8.40 12.92
C SER A 36 8.60 9.29 13.24
N GLN A 37 8.79 9.68 14.51
CA GLN A 37 9.97 10.45 14.92
C GLN A 37 11.27 9.69 14.69
N HIS A 38 11.29 8.39 14.98
CA HIS A 38 12.46 7.54 14.72
C HIS A 38 12.81 7.52 13.23
N PHE A 39 11.83 7.31 12.35
CA PHE A 39 12.06 7.30 10.90
C PHE A 39 12.47 8.66 10.36
N VAL A 40 11.91 9.77 10.88
CA VAL A 40 12.34 11.12 10.49
C VAL A 40 13.81 11.33 10.84
N ARG A 41 14.22 11.02 12.07
CA ARG A 41 15.62 11.17 12.49
C ARG A 41 16.55 10.33 11.62
N ARG A 42 16.22 9.04 11.44
CA ARG A 42 17.02 8.11 10.63
C ARG A 42 17.13 8.58 9.17
N SER A 43 16.04 9.09 8.59
CA SER A 43 16.03 9.62 7.23
C SER A 43 16.84 10.92 7.11
N CYS A 44 16.73 11.83 8.08
CA CYS A 44 17.56 13.05 8.12
C CYS A 44 19.06 12.69 8.20
N GLU A 45 19.44 11.78 9.10
CA GLU A 45 20.83 11.31 9.25
C GLU A 45 21.36 10.67 7.96
N ALA A 46 20.55 9.82 7.32
CA ALA A 46 20.93 9.17 6.05
C ALA A 46 21.12 10.17 4.90
N ASN A 47 20.38 11.29 4.90
CA ASN A 47 20.45 12.33 3.87
C ASN A 47 21.39 13.49 4.25
N GLY A 48 22.06 13.45 5.41
CA GLY A 48 22.90 14.56 5.90
C GLY A 48 22.11 15.86 6.17
N LEU A 49 20.81 15.74 6.47
CA LEU A 49 19.93 16.87 6.76
C LEU A 49 19.87 17.14 8.26
N ALA A 50 19.60 18.39 8.63
CA ALA A 50 19.26 18.73 10.01
C ALA A 50 18.02 17.96 10.49
N ALA A 51 17.96 17.66 11.78
CA ALA A 51 16.81 16.97 12.37
C ALA A 51 15.53 17.78 12.17
N LYS A 52 14.52 17.16 11.56
CA LYS A 52 13.21 17.77 11.31
C LYS A 52 12.19 17.30 12.33
N THR A 53 11.17 18.13 12.57
CA THR A 53 10.06 17.81 13.48
C THR A 53 8.74 17.70 12.72
N LEU A 54 7.92 16.72 13.08
CA LEU A 54 6.57 16.57 12.54
C LEU A 54 5.64 17.60 13.19
N THR A 55 4.85 18.30 12.40
CA THR A 55 3.80 19.15 12.96
C THR A 55 2.68 18.30 13.56
N GLN A 56 1.90 18.88 14.48
CA GLN A 56 0.80 18.17 15.12
C GLN A 56 -0.26 17.70 14.10
N GLU A 57 -0.50 18.49 13.05
CA GLU A 57 -1.42 18.14 11.96
C GLU A 57 -0.93 16.91 11.18
N THR A 58 0.37 16.85 10.87
CA THR A 58 0.99 15.70 10.21
C THR A 58 0.84 14.43 11.04
N LEU A 59 1.09 14.52 12.35
CA LEU A 59 0.89 13.38 13.26
C LEU A 59 -0.57 12.92 13.28
N ARG A 60 -1.54 13.85 13.30
CA ARG A 60 -2.97 13.51 13.22
C ARG A 60 -3.31 12.80 11.90
N ALA A 61 -2.78 13.27 10.77
CA ALA A 61 -2.97 12.62 9.48
C ALA A 61 -2.42 11.18 9.47
N LEU A 62 -1.22 10.98 10.01
CA LEU A 62 -0.59 9.66 10.14
C LEU A 62 -1.40 8.71 11.06
N MET A 63 -1.95 9.22 12.17
CA MET A 63 -2.79 8.43 13.10
C MET A 63 -4.14 8.03 12.50
N ASN A 64 -4.72 8.88 11.65
CA ASN A 64 -6.03 8.62 11.03
C ASN A 64 -5.95 7.60 9.88
N TYR A 65 -4.77 7.37 9.31
CA TYR A 65 -4.58 6.42 8.23
C TYR A 65 -4.64 4.94 8.70
N SER A 66 -4.99 4.04 7.78
CA SER A 66 -5.23 2.61 8.05
C SER A 66 -3.98 1.73 7.97
N TRP A 67 -2.92 2.21 7.30
CA TRP A 67 -1.63 1.53 7.14
C TRP A 67 -1.70 0.08 6.60
N PRO A 68 -2.29 -0.16 5.41
CA PRO A 68 -2.33 -1.49 4.80
C PRO A 68 -0.94 -2.10 4.58
N GLY A 69 0.09 -1.28 4.34
CA GLY A 69 1.48 -1.71 4.21
C GLY A 69 2.28 -1.66 5.52
N ASN A 70 1.62 -1.43 6.66
CA ASN A 70 2.19 -1.50 8.01
C ASN A 70 3.45 -0.58 8.15
N ILE A 71 4.43 -0.97 8.97
CA ILE A 71 5.65 -0.19 9.25
C ILE A 71 6.41 0.21 7.97
N ARG A 72 6.46 -0.65 6.93
CA ARG A 72 7.17 -0.30 5.68
C ARG A 72 6.51 0.85 4.94
N GLN A 73 5.18 0.91 4.93
CA GLN A 73 4.48 2.03 4.31
C GLN A 73 4.71 3.32 5.10
N LEU A 74 4.77 3.23 6.43
CA LEU A 74 5.10 4.37 7.29
C LEU A 74 6.52 4.89 7.01
N GLU A 75 7.52 4.00 6.98
CA GLU A 75 8.91 4.36 6.68
C GLU A 75 9.00 5.09 5.33
N ASN A 76 8.44 4.51 4.27
CA ASN A 76 8.43 5.12 2.93
C ASN A 76 7.72 6.48 2.91
N ALA A 77 6.60 6.62 3.62
CA ALA A 77 5.86 7.88 3.66
C ALA A 77 6.64 8.99 4.36
N VAL A 78 7.36 8.64 5.43
CA VAL A 78 8.22 9.57 6.16
C VAL A 78 9.45 9.95 5.32
N GLU A 79 10.10 8.98 4.68
CA GLU A 79 11.22 9.26 3.76
C GLU A 79 10.82 10.19 2.62
N HIS A 80 9.65 9.94 2.00
CA HIS A 80 9.08 10.81 0.99
C HIS A 80 8.86 12.24 1.53
N ALA A 81 8.31 12.37 2.75
CA ALA A 81 8.09 13.67 3.35
C ALA A 81 9.39 14.43 3.65
N VAL A 82 10.43 13.73 4.12
CA VAL A 82 11.76 14.31 4.32
C VAL A 82 12.34 14.78 2.99
N ALA A 83 12.25 13.98 1.93
CA ALA A 83 12.72 14.36 0.60
C ALA A 83 11.98 15.59 0.02
N MET A 84 10.67 15.69 0.26
CA MET A 84 9.84 16.81 -0.21
C MET A 84 9.94 18.09 0.64
N SER A 85 10.49 18.00 1.85
CA SER A 85 10.53 19.12 2.78
C SER A 85 11.60 20.18 2.50
N GLY A 86 12.55 19.90 1.60
CA GLY A 86 13.65 20.81 1.28
C GLY A 86 14.43 21.25 2.52
N THR A 87 14.63 22.57 2.69
CA THR A 87 15.37 23.17 3.81
C THR A 87 14.52 23.45 5.06
N GLY A 88 13.22 23.16 5.05
CA GLY A 88 12.33 23.43 6.18
C GLY A 88 12.64 22.56 7.41
N ALA A 89 12.60 23.13 8.61
CA ALA A 89 12.80 22.37 9.86
C ALA A 89 11.56 21.54 10.24
N GLU A 90 10.40 21.87 9.69
CA GLU A 90 9.12 21.22 10.02
C GLU A 90 8.54 20.43 8.86
N LEU A 91 7.99 19.25 9.17
CA LEU A 91 7.28 18.37 8.24
C LEU A 91 5.78 18.55 8.42
N GLY A 92 5.16 19.25 7.47
CA GLY A 92 3.73 19.46 7.39
C GLY A 92 3.00 18.36 6.62
N VAL A 93 1.66 18.47 6.60
CA VAL A 93 0.78 17.61 5.81
C VAL A 93 1.10 17.67 4.30
N PRO A 94 1.45 18.82 3.68
CA PRO A 94 1.73 18.88 2.24
C PRO A 94 2.88 18.01 1.76
N GLN A 95 3.83 17.68 2.64
CA GLN A 95 4.99 16.85 2.33
C GLN A 95 4.67 15.35 2.37
N LEU A 96 3.58 14.95 3.03
CA LEU A 96 3.15 13.56 3.06
C LEU A 96 2.68 13.10 1.67
N PRO A 97 2.80 11.79 1.36
CA PRO A 97 2.18 11.22 0.17
C PRO A 97 0.68 11.52 0.06
N ASP A 98 0.18 11.69 -1.16
CA ASP A 98 -1.21 12.07 -1.42
C ASP A 98 -2.23 11.08 -0.83
N GLU A 99 -1.88 9.80 -0.77
CA GLU A 99 -2.69 8.73 -0.16
C GLU A 99 -3.02 9.00 1.32
N ILE A 100 -2.14 9.71 2.02
CA ILE A 100 -2.29 10.03 3.46
C ILE A 100 -2.93 11.40 3.63
N ARG A 101 -2.65 12.34 2.72
CA ARG A 101 -3.19 13.72 2.74
C ARG A 101 -4.70 13.77 2.55
N ARG A 102 -5.27 12.86 1.76
CA ARG A 102 -6.71 12.79 1.46
C ARG A 102 -7.33 11.51 2.02
N PRO A 103 -7.53 11.40 3.34
CA PRO A 103 -8.14 10.22 3.95
C PRO A 103 -9.62 10.00 3.54
N LEU A 104 -10.26 10.98 2.87
CA LEU A 104 -11.69 10.98 2.55
C LEU A 104 -12.05 10.71 1.09
N GLU A 105 -11.08 10.46 0.20
CA GLU A 105 -11.36 10.00 -1.16
C GLU A 105 -10.70 8.64 -1.39
N SER A 106 -11.33 7.63 -0.79
CA SER A 106 -11.34 6.26 -1.28
C SER A 106 -10.08 5.42 -1.06
N HIS A 107 -10.25 4.38 -0.23
CA HIS A 107 -9.66 3.06 -0.52
C HIS A 107 -10.33 2.38 -1.72
N ALA A 108 -11.02 3.13 -2.59
CA ALA A 108 -10.99 2.77 -3.98
C ALA A 108 -9.56 3.09 -4.44
N MET A 109 -8.69 2.07 -4.40
CA MET A 109 -7.86 1.77 -5.57
C MET A 109 -8.61 2.34 -6.77
N PRO A 110 -8.07 3.29 -7.56
CA PRO A 110 -8.87 4.00 -8.54
C PRO A 110 -9.72 2.94 -9.21
N SER A 111 -11.03 3.03 -8.97
CA SER A 111 -11.97 2.44 -9.89
C SER A 111 -11.80 3.30 -11.13
N MET A 112 -10.66 3.12 -11.80
CA MET A 112 -10.61 2.94 -13.21
C MET A 112 -11.46 1.68 -13.44
N THR A 113 -12.77 1.88 -13.23
CA THR A 113 -13.85 1.33 -14.00
C THR A 113 -13.21 1.12 -15.34
N ILE A 114 -13.04 -0.15 -15.69
CA ILE A 114 -12.75 -0.47 -17.08
C ILE A 114 -13.86 0.29 -17.81
N PRO A 115 -13.58 1.38 -18.55
CA PRO A 115 -14.59 1.87 -19.48
C PRO A 115 -14.95 0.63 -20.30
N ASP A 116 -16.21 0.42 -20.67
CA ASP A 116 -16.67 -0.76 -21.44
C ASP A 116 -15.72 -1.18 -22.60
N GLU A 117 -14.86 -0.26 -23.04
CA GLU A 117 -13.64 -0.46 -23.81
C GLU A 117 -12.74 -1.65 -23.40
N GLY A 118 -12.50 -1.96 -22.11
CA GLY A 118 -11.55 -3.02 -21.76
C GLY A 118 -12.05 -4.44 -22.01
N LEU A 119 -13.36 -4.69 -21.87
CA LEU A 119 -13.98 -5.94 -22.33
C LEU A 119 -13.96 -6.01 -23.86
N ARG A 120 -14.33 -4.91 -24.55
CA ARG A 120 -14.27 -4.83 -26.02
C ARG A 120 -12.85 -5.04 -26.57
N CYS A 121 -11.82 -4.57 -25.87
CA CYS A 121 -10.42 -4.79 -26.26
C CYS A 121 -9.99 -6.26 -26.10
N LEU A 122 -10.51 -6.98 -25.09
CA LEU A 122 -10.27 -8.42 -24.93
C LEU A 122 -10.97 -9.24 -26.01
N GLU A 123 -12.19 -8.86 -26.42
CA GLU A 123 -12.92 -9.48 -27.52
C GLU A 123 -12.23 -9.23 -28.87
N LYS A 124 -11.84 -7.97 -29.15
CA LYS A 124 -11.11 -7.61 -30.39
C LYS A 124 -9.73 -8.27 -30.51
N THR A 125 -9.13 -8.69 -29.40
CA THR A 125 -7.80 -9.34 -29.38
C THR A 125 -7.87 -10.85 -29.18
N GLY A 126 -9.06 -11.46 -29.28
CA GLY A 126 -9.23 -12.92 -29.19
C GLY A 126 -8.76 -13.53 -27.86
N GLY A 127 -8.80 -12.76 -26.76
CA GLY A 127 -8.34 -13.22 -25.45
C GLY A 127 -6.83 -13.08 -25.18
N ASN A 128 -6.07 -12.41 -26.04
CA ASN A 128 -4.64 -12.18 -25.82
C ASN A 128 -4.40 -11.08 -24.77
N LYS A 129 -4.38 -11.49 -23.50
CA LYS A 129 -4.22 -10.64 -22.29
C LYS A 129 -3.00 -9.70 -22.35
N ARG A 130 -1.94 -10.07 -23.08
CA ARG A 130 -0.73 -9.25 -23.23
C ARG A 130 -0.96 -8.07 -24.19
N GLN A 131 -1.71 -8.30 -25.25
CA GLN A 131 -2.02 -7.29 -26.27
C GLN A 131 -3.12 -6.34 -25.76
N ALA A 132 -4.12 -6.88 -25.05
CA ALA A 132 -5.11 -6.08 -24.34
C ALA A 132 -4.46 -5.16 -23.28
N ALA A 133 -3.47 -5.64 -22.53
CA ALA A 133 -2.74 -4.83 -21.55
C ALA A 133 -1.96 -3.68 -22.21
N ARG A 134 -1.30 -3.93 -23.36
CA ARG A 134 -0.59 -2.88 -24.12
C ARG A 134 -1.55 -1.82 -24.67
N LEU A 135 -2.69 -2.23 -25.23
CA LEU A 135 -3.69 -1.31 -25.76
C LEU A 135 -4.31 -0.42 -24.67
N LEU A 136 -4.51 -0.97 -23.48
CA LEU A 136 -5.05 -0.25 -22.32
C LEU A 136 -3.99 0.55 -21.56
N GLN A 137 -2.74 0.59 -22.03
CA GLN A 137 -1.58 1.17 -21.31
C GLN A 137 -1.45 0.67 -19.86
N LEU A 138 -1.88 -0.56 -19.59
CA LEU A 138 -1.83 -1.17 -18.27
C LEU A 138 -0.71 -2.22 -18.21
N SER A 139 -0.07 -2.33 -17.05
CA SER A 139 0.84 -3.44 -16.81
C SER A 139 0.06 -4.77 -16.79
N ARG A 140 0.70 -5.85 -17.26
CA ARG A 140 0.10 -7.20 -17.31
C ARG A 140 -0.44 -7.64 -15.95
N THR A 141 0.26 -7.31 -14.87
CA THR A 141 -0.12 -7.64 -13.49
C THR A 141 -1.38 -6.89 -13.07
N THR A 142 -1.49 -5.60 -13.41
CA THR A 142 -2.69 -4.79 -13.14
C THR A 142 -3.91 -5.33 -13.87
N LEU A 143 -3.77 -5.77 -15.13
CA LEU A 143 -4.89 -6.35 -15.89
C LEU A 143 -5.37 -7.68 -15.31
N ILE A 144 -4.44 -8.56 -14.89
CA ILE A 144 -4.78 -9.87 -14.30
C ILE A 144 -5.49 -9.69 -12.95
N ASP A 145 -5.02 -8.75 -12.12
CA ASP A 145 -5.67 -8.46 -10.83
C ASP A 145 -7.09 -7.90 -11.04
N LYS A 146 -7.27 -6.99 -12.01
CA LYS A 146 -8.60 -6.48 -12.39
C LYS A 146 -9.55 -7.56 -12.90
N LEU A 147 -9.09 -8.46 -13.78
CA LEU A 147 -9.91 -9.58 -14.29
C LEU A 147 -10.34 -10.55 -13.20
N ARG A 148 -9.48 -10.80 -12.19
CA ARG A 148 -9.84 -11.63 -11.04
C ARG A 148 -10.90 -10.97 -10.19
N ARG A 149 -10.79 -9.67 -9.91
CA ARG A 149 -11.80 -8.91 -9.14
C ARG A 149 -13.16 -8.89 -9.85
N PHE A 150 -13.18 -8.75 -11.18
CA PHE A 150 -14.43 -8.82 -11.97
C PHE A 150 -15.10 -10.19 -11.92
N LYS A 151 -14.33 -11.30 -12.01
CA LYS A 151 -14.91 -12.65 -11.86
C LYS A 151 -15.43 -12.96 -10.46
N VAL A 152 -14.93 -12.25 -9.44
CA VAL A 152 -15.39 -12.42 -8.05
C VAL A 152 -16.65 -11.60 -7.76
N GLY A 153 -16.97 -10.58 -8.57
CA GLY A 153 -18.17 -9.76 -8.43
C GLY A 153 -19.36 -10.16 -9.32
N GLY A 154 -19.25 -11.26 -10.07
CA GLY A 154 -20.23 -11.64 -11.10
C GLY A 154 -21.23 -12.76 -10.74
N ASP A 155 -21.08 -13.46 -9.62
CA ASP A 155 -21.93 -14.60 -9.24
C ASP A 155 -22.99 -14.24 -8.18
N THR A 156 -23.65 -13.09 -8.33
CA THR A 156 -24.90 -12.82 -7.58
C THR A 156 -25.83 -11.94 -8.39
N GLN A 157 -26.51 -12.53 -9.38
CA GLN A 157 -27.95 -12.35 -9.66
C GLN A 157 -28.34 -12.95 -11.02
N ALA A 158 -29.32 -13.86 -10.98
CA ALA A 158 -30.39 -14.12 -11.96
C ALA A 158 -30.57 -15.62 -12.20
N ALA A 159 -31.37 -16.22 -11.31
CA ALA A 159 -32.43 -17.13 -11.72
C ALA A 159 -33.58 -16.30 -12.33
#